data_AF-A0A7S2MG36-F1
#
_entry.id   AF-A0A7S2MG36-F1
#
_cell.length_a   1.000
_cell.length_b   1.000
_cell.length_c   1.000
_cell.angle_alpha   90.00
_cell.angle_beta   90.00
_cell.angle_gamma   90.00
#
_symmetry.space_group_name_H-M   'P 1'
#
loop_
_entity.id
_entity.type
_entity.pdbx_description
1 polymer ?
#
loop_
_entity_poly.entity_id
_entity_poly.type
_entity_poly.pdbx_seq_one_letter_code
_entity_poly.pdbx_strand_id
1 'polypeptide(L)'
;DHLAFADSFTIGTSRSQPRTYFREPLQPPADLERLLSGCPRELAAVIRETGQWNALRCRAWLSAPALRGLMRSLQHCGLWRLLERYREAEAPDECTYILPTNISWQDVDCDHVVSAGQVFNLEDIGLNKLAMLRRCGVQAIRQGKVGVVLLAGGANHRFGYGGEAAPPIGCNRSLPRLQSRKSILQLLCERIVRMGTLCAKAEEQRTPAVKASIPVLVMTSKLTHKRVVEQFEACGHFGLCPQDVVFFEQPVGPLLSEAGRLLPQSLGGEFAQ
;
A
#
# COMPACT_ATOMS: atom_id res chain seq x y z
N ASP A 1 5.90 -51.54 1.66
CA ASP A 1 6.22 -50.32 0.90
C ASP A 1 5.66 -49.09 1.61
N HIS A 2 6.39 -48.61 2.61
CA HIS A 2 6.14 -47.34 3.28
C HIS A 2 7.48 -46.59 3.29
N LEU A 3 7.58 -45.51 2.50
CA LEU A 3 8.72 -44.60 2.50
C LEU A 3 8.38 -43.43 3.43
N ALA A 4 9.01 -43.44 4.61
CA ALA A 4 9.11 -42.29 5.49
C ALA A 4 10.22 -41.36 4.95
N PHE A 5 9.87 -40.10 4.70
CA PHE A 5 10.85 -39.03 4.46
C PHE A 5 11.48 -38.65 5.81
N ALA A 6 12.80 -38.80 5.93
CA ALA A 6 13.57 -38.25 7.03
C ALA A 6 13.99 -36.81 6.67
N ASP A 7 13.47 -35.84 7.41
CA ASP A 7 13.93 -34.47 7.40
C ASP A 7 15.24 -34.33 8.19
N SER A 8 16.31 -33.93 7.51
CA SER A 8 17.46 -33.32 8.15
C SER A 8 18.12 -32.30 7.20
N PHE A 9 17.51 -31.12 7.09
CA PHE A 9 18.17 -29.95 6.53
C PHE A 9 18.91 -29.23 7.66
N THR A 10 20.20 -29.52 7.81
CA THR A 10 21.08 -28.76 8.72
C THR A 10 21.41 -27.41 8.08
N ILE A 11 20.74 -26.34 8.50
CA ILE A 11 21.13 -24.97 8.15
C ILE A 11 22.40 -24.64 8.94
N GLY A 12 23.53 -24.55 8.24
CA GLY A 12 24.80 -24.15 8.82
C GLY A 12 24.69 -22.77 9.47
N THR A 13 24.93 -22.72 10.77
CA THR A 13 25.00 -21.49 11.57
C THR A 13 26.33 -20.78 11.35
N SER A 14 26.52 -20.22 10.16
CA SER A 14 27.48 -19.14 9.97
C SER A 14 26.88 -17.90 10.63
N ARG A 15 27.35 -17.54 11.84
CA ARG A 15 27.13 -16.23 12.46
C ARG A 15 27.67 -15.15 11.51
N SER A 16 26.85 -14.65 10.58
CA SER A 16 27.14 -13.43 9.87
C SER A 16 27.11 -12.30 10.89
N GLN A 17 28.27 -11.67 11.12
CA GLN A 17 28.37 -10.42 11.86
C GLN A 17 27.29 -9.43 11.37
N PRO A 18 26.73 -8.58 12.26
CA PRO A 18 25.86 -7.50 11.82
C PRO A 18 26.63 -6.66 10.81
N ARG A 19 26.22 -6.72 9.54
CA ARG A 19 26.78 -5.86 8.50
C ARG A 19 26.31 -4.45 8.82
N THR A 20 27.18 -3.65 9.40
CA THR A 20 27.03 -2.20 9.43
C THR A 20 27.08 -1.71 7.98
N TYR A 21 25.91 -1.45 7.39
CA TYR A 21 25.78 -1.01 6.00
C TYR A 21 26.13 0.47 5.79
N PHE A 22 26.43 1.20 6.86
CA PHE A 22 27.16 2.47 6.78
C PHE A 22 28.60 2.23 6.32
N ARG A 23 28.77 2.07 5.02
CA ARG A 23 30.02 2.47 4.37
C ARG A 23 30.23 3.95 4.67
N GLU A 24 31.48 4.34 4.95
CA GLU A 24 31.92 5.73 5.11
C GLU A 24 31.22 6.66 4.10
N PRO A 25 30.93 7.92 4.48
CA PRO A 25 30.32 8.88 3.57
C PRO A 25 31.10 8.87 2.26
N LEU A 26 30.43 8.45 1.18
CA LEU A 26 31.06 8.30 -0.12
C LEU A 26 31.74 9.62 -0.48
N GLN A 27 33.02 9.56 -0.79
CA GLN A 27 33.70 10.75 -1.29
C GLN A 27 33.03 11.20 -2.60
N PRO A 28 32.80 12.52 -2.77
CA PRO A 28 32.21 13.05 -3.98
C PRO A 28 33.09 12.68 -5.19
N PRO A 29 32.49 12.28 -6.33
CA PRO A 29 33.28 11.95 -7.51
C PRO A 29 33.91 13.22 -8.10
N ALA A 30 35.06 13.07 -8.76
CA ALA A 30 35.79 14.20 -9.34
C ALA A 30 34.96 15.01 -10.36
N ASP A 31 33.96 14.38 -11.00
CA ASP A 31 33.07 15.00 -11.96
C ASP A 31 31.75 15.55 -11.35
N LEU A 32 31.64 15.63 -10.03
CA LEU A 32 30.41 16.04 -9.34
C LEU A 32 29.85 17.38 -9.83
N GLU A 33 30.69 18.40 -9.98
CA GLU A 33 30.25 19.72 -10.47
C GLU A 33 29.71 19.65 -11.90
N ARG A 34 30.25 18.75 -12.73
CA ARG A 34 29.72 18.49 -14.07
C ARG A 34 28.34 17.83 -14.00
N LEU A 35 28.14 16.88 -13.08
CA LEU A 35 26.84 16.22 -12.89
C LEU A 35 25.76 17.19 -12.40
N LEU A 36 26.13 18.09 -11.48
CA LEU A 36 25.23 19.10 -10.90
C LEU A 36 24.97 20.29 -11.82
N SER A 37 25.68 20.40 -12.95
CA SER A 37 25.51 21.51 -13.90
C SER A 37 24.04 21.65 -14.35
N GLY A 38 23.49 22.85 -14.23
CA GLY A 38 22.09 23.12 -14.60
C GLY A 38 21.03 22.56 -13.64
N CYS A 39 21.42 21.95 -12.51
CA CYS A 39 20.48 21.69 -11.42
C CYS A 39 20.13 23.01 -10.70
N PRO A 40 18.88 23.19 -10.22
CA PRO A 40 18.55 24.25 -9.27
C PRO A 40 19.47 24.20 -8.05
N ARG A 41 19.86 25.37 -7.53
CA ARG A 41 20.84 25.49 -6.42
C ARG A 41 20.45 24.65 -5.19
N GLU A 42 19.18 24.71 -4.81
CA GLU A 42 18.63 23.95 -3.68
C GLU A 42 18.74 22.44 -3.91
N LEU A 43 18.34 21.95 -5.09
CA LEU A 43 18.47 20.54 -5.43
C LEU A 43 19.94 20.09 -5.42
N ALA A 44 20.84 20.91 -5.95
CA ALA A 44 22.26 20.61 -5.95
C ALA A 44 22.85 20.53 -4.53
N ALA A 45 22.43 21.41 -3.62
CA ALA A 45 22.82 21.35 -2.21
C ALA A 45 22.33 20.05 -1.55
N VAL A 46 21.04 19.73 -1.71
CA VAL A 46 20.47 18.48 -1.19
C VAL A 46 21.22 17.27 -1.72
N ILE A 47 21.50 17.18 -3.03
CA ILE A 47 22.22 16.04 -3.61
C ILE A 47 23.65 15.92 -3.05
N ARG A 48 24.35 17.04 -2.81
CA ARG A 48 25.68 17.04 -2.19
C ARG A 48 25.64 16.50 -0.76
N GLU A 49 24.73 17.03 0.04
CA GLU A 49 24.61 16.69 1.47
C GLU A 49 24.08 15.26 1.68
N THR A 50 23.21 14.78 0.79
CA THR A 50 22.60 13.44 0.87
C THR A 50 23.42 12.33 0.20
N GLY A 51 24.47 12.66 -0.56
CA GLY A 51 25.27 11.65 -1.27
C GLY A 51 24.61 11.06 -2.53
N GLN A 52 23.46 11.59 -2.98
CA GLN A 52 22.62 10.96 -4.01
C GLN A 52 23.00 11.29 -5.46
N TRP A 53 24.25 11.71 -5.71
CA TRP A 53 24.72 12.07 -7.06
C TRP A 53 24.66 10.94 -8.08
N ASN A 54 24.59 9.67 -7.63
CA ASN A 54 24.44 8.53 -8.53
C ASN A 54 23.15 8.59 -9.37
N ALA A 55 22.10 9.24 -8.86
CA ALA A 55 20.87 9.48 -9.61
C ALA A 55 21.09 10.32 -10.89
N LEU A 56 22.18 11.10 -10.96
CA LEU A 56 22.50 11.96 -12.10
C LEU A 56 23.49 11.33 -13.09
N ARG A 57 24.00 10.11 -12.86
CA ARG A 57 24.98 9.48 -13.76
C ARG A 57 24.42 9.20 -15.16
N CYS A 58 23.10 9.03 -15.29
CA CYS A 58 22.45 8.85 -16.59
C CYS A 58 22.36 10.13 -17.42
N ARG A 59 22.75 11.30 -16.89
CA ARG A 59 22.62 12.62 -17.53
C ARG A 59 23.11 12.64 -18.98
N ALA A 60 24.25 12.03 -19.27
CA ALA A 60 24.84 12.03 -20.62
C ALA A 60 23.96 11.32 -21.67
N TRP A 61 23.02 10.49 -21.24
CA TRP A 61 22.11 9.73 -22.10
C TRP A 61 20.71 10.33 -22.15
N LEU A 62 20.44 11.41 -21.41
CA LEU A 62 19.11 12.02 -21.35
C LEU A 62 19.00 13.20 -22.32
N SER A 63 17.86 13.28 -22.99
CA SER A 63 17.43 14.51 -23.66
C SER A 63 17.19 15.62 -22.64
N ALA A 64 17.26 16.89 -23.06
CA ALA A 64 16.99 18.01 -22.16
C ALA A 64 15.61 17.94 -21.47
N PRO A 65 14.50 17.53 -22.13
CA PRO A 65 13.23 17.30 -21.46
C PRO A 65 13.27 16.17 -20.42
N ALA A 66 13.91 15.04 -20.74
CA ALA A 66 14.02 13.91 -19.81
C ALA A 66 14.83 14.30 -18.55
N LEU A 67 15.93 15.04 -18.74
CA LEU A 67 16.73 15.58 -17.64
C LEU A 67 15.92 16.53 -16.74
N ARG A 68 15.06 17.38 -17.30
CA ARG A 68 14.13 18.21 -16.50
C ARG A 68 13.10 17.37 -15.74
N GLY A 69 12.61 16.29 -16.35
CA GLY A 69 11.73 15.32 -15.68
C GLY A 69 12.40 14.68 -14.46
N LEU A 70 13.62 14.19 -14.64
CA LEU A 70 14.48 13.65 -13.59
C LEU A 70 14.65 14.63 -12.42
N MET A 71 15.04 15.87 -12.72
CA MET A 71 15.24 16.91 -11.70
C MET A 71 13.95 17.20 -10.90
N ARG A 72 12.80 17.26 -11.58
CA ARG A 72 11.50 17.42 -10.91
C ARG A 72 11.18 16.24 -9.99
N SER A 73 11.41 15.01 -10.44
CA SER A 73 11.18 13.82 -9.59
C SER A 73 12.07 13.86 -8.35
N LEU A 74 13.36 14.18 -8.51
CA LEU A 74 14.29 14.30 -7.37
C LEU A 74 13.87 15.39 -6.37
N GLN A 75 13.33 16.52 -6.83
CA GLN A 75 12.79 17.56 -5.94
C GLN A 75 11.58 17.07 -5.13
N HIS A 76 10.72 16.23 -5.72
CA HIS A 76 9.52 15.70 -5.05
C HIS A 76 9.80 14.49 -4.15
N CYS A 77 10.94 13.81 -4.34
CA CYS A 77 11.30 12.62 -3.55
C CYS A 77 11.52 12.87 -2.05
N GLY A 78 11.72 14.13 -1.64
CA GLY A 78 11.98 14.46 -0.23
C GLY A 78 13.23 13.75 0.31
N LEU A 79 14.35 13.84 -0.42
CA LEU A 79 15.59 13.06 -0.18
C LEU A 79 16.06 13.04 1.27
N TRP A 80 15.91 14.15 1.98
CA TRP A 80 16.22 14.24 3.41
C TRP A 80 15.40 13.27 4.26
N ARG A 81 14.07 13.33 4.17
CA ARG A 81 13.17 12.45 4.92
C ARG A 81 13.33 10.99 4.50
N LEU A 82 13.60 10.78 3.21
CA LEU A 82 13.86 9.43 2.70
C LEU A 82 15.10 8.83 3.36
N LEU A 83 16.19 9.58 3.42
CA LEU A 83 17.43 9.10 4.04
C LEU A 83 17.29 8.99 5.56
N GLU A 84 16.62 9.93 6.21
CA GLU A 84 16.30 9.82 7.64
C GLU A 84 15.58 8.50 7.94
N ARG A 85 14.49 8.20 7.22
CA ARG A 85 13.76 6.92 7.34
C ARG A 85 14.62 5.69 7.00
N TYR A 86 15.50 5.81 6.01
CA TYR A 86 16.42 4.73 5.67
C TYR A 86 17.42 4.48 6.80
N ARG A 87 17.95 5.54 7.41
CA ARG A 87 18.87 5.45 8.54
C ARG A 87 18.17 4.87 9.77
N GLU A 88 16.93 5.27 10.04
CA GLU A 88 16.09 4.67 11.08
C GLU A 88 15.87 3.17 10.82
N ALA A 89 15.61 2.78 9.57
CA ALA A 89 15.42 1.38 9.19
C ALA A 89 16.71 0.54 9.24
N GLU A 90 17.88 1.15 8.99
CA GLU A 90 19.18 0.47 9.04
C GLU A 90 19.90 0.53 10.39
N ALA A 91 19.55 1.46 11.28
CA ALA A 91 20.13 1.57 12.62
C ALA A 91 19.76 0.33 13.45
N PRO A 92 20.69 -0.63 13.65
CA PRO A 92 20.36 -1.90 14.30
C PRO A 92 20.12 -1.74 15.80
N ASP A 93 20.63 -0.66 16.40
CA ASP A 93 20.59 -0.41 17.85
C ASP A 93 19.19 0.01 18.34
N GLU A 94 18.26 0.38 17.43
CA GLU A 94 16.86 0.65 17.76
C GLU A 94 15.88 -0.31 17.07
N CYS A 95 16.17 -0.76 15.85
CA CYS A 95 15.37 -1.79 15.20
C CYS A 95 15.88 -3.19 15.59
N THR A 96 15.63 -3.57 16.85
CA THR A 96 15.65 -4.96 17.25
C THR A 96 14.53 -5.67 16.51
N TYR A 97 14.82 -6.21 15.32
CA TYR A 97 14.19 -7.48 14.99
C TYR A 97 14.71 -8.46 16.02
N ILE A 98 14.00 -8.54 17.15
CA ILE A 98 13.94 -9.75 17.92
C ILE A 98 13.50 -10.77 16.88
N LEU A 99 14.44 -11.56 16.34
CA LEU A 99 14.12 -12.88 15.81
C LEU A 99 13.20 -13.43 16.88
N PRO A 100 11.87 -13.52 16.63
CA PRO A 100 10.93 -13.69 17.72
C PRO A 100 11.49 -14.87 18.49
N THR A 101 11.86 -14.62 19.75
CA THR A 101 12.25 -15.70 20.63
C THR A 101 11.12 -16.71 20.47
N ASN A 102 11.43 -18.00 20.40
CA ASN A 102 10.36 -18.98 20.38
C ASN A 102 9.73 -18.93 21.78
N ILE A 103 8.86 -17.93 21.98
CA ILE A 103 8.14 -17.65 23.22
C ILE A 103 7.06 -18.72 23.22
N SER A 104 7.10 -19.59 24.23
CA SER A 104 6.00 -20.52 24.44
C SER A 104 4.70 -19.72 24.54
N TRP A 105 3.59 -20.21 24.00
CA TRP A 105 2.28 -19.55 24.13
C TRP A 105 1.90 -19.22 25.59
N GLN A 106 2.54 -19.90 26.55
CA GLN A 106 2.37 -19.70 27.99
C GLN A 106 3.09 -18.46 28.53
N ASP A 107 4.13 -17.99 27.84
CA ASP A 107 5.01 -16.88 28.25
C ASP A 107 4.71 -15.57 27.50
N VAL A 108 3.69 -15.56 26.63
CA VAL A 108 3.15 -14.32 26.03
C VAL A 108 2.37 -13.58 27.13
N ASP A 109 3.12 -12.86 27.96
CA ASP A 109 2.65 -12.31 29.23
C ASP A 109 1.71 -11.10 29.05
N CYS A 110 0.96 -10.87 30.12
CA CYS A 110 -0.35 -10.25 30.28
C CYS A 110 -0.53 -8.76 29.89
N ASP A 111 0.51 -8.11 29.37
CA ASP A 111 0.52 -6.66 29.15
C ASP A 111 0.02 -6.21 27.77
N HIS A 112 -0.10 -7.14 26.80
CA HIS A 112 -0.56 -6.85 25.43
C HIS A 112 -1.81 -7.65 25.04
N VAL A 113 -2.44 -8.29 26.03
CA VAL A 113 -3.71 -8.98 25.82
C VAL A 113 -4.79 -7.91 25.68
N VAL A 114 -5.32 -7.76 24.46
CA VAL A 114 -6.57 -7.02 24.25
C VAL A 114 -7.58 -7.61 25.23
N SER A 115 -8.05 -6.80 26.17
CA SER A 115 -8.89 -7.29 27.27
C SER A 115 -10.03 -8.14 26.72
N ALA A 116 -10.37 -9.24 27.39
CA ALA A 116 -11.48 -10.11 26.98
C ALA A 116 -12.81 -9.34 26.81
N GLY A 117 -12.96 -8.16 27.43
CA GLY A 117 -14.12 -7.27 27.21
C GLY A 117 -14.12 -6.52 25.87
N GLN A 118 -12.98 -6.42 25.19
CA GLN A 118 -12.78 -5.71 23.92
C GLN A 118 -12.80 -6.66 22.71
N VAL A 119 -12.63 -7.96 22.92
CA VAL A 119 -12.72 -9.00 21.89
C VAL A 119 -13.98 -9.83 22.12
N PHE A 120 -14.65 -10.24 21.06
CA PHE A 120 -15.67 -11.28 21.15
C PHE A 120 -15.64 -12.15 19.91
N ASN A 121 -15.90 -13.44 20.09
CA ASN A 121 -16.14 -14.35 18.99
C ASN A 121 -17.58 -14.22 18.53
N LEU A 122 -17.78 -14.27 17.21
CA LEU A 122 -19.13 -14.22 16.63
C LEU A 122 -19.93 -15.50 16.95
N GLU A 123 -19.25 -16.62 17.21
CA GLU A 123 -19.89 -17.91 17.52
C GLU A 123 -20.43 -17.96 18.96
N ASP A 124 -19.79 -17.25 19.88
CA ASP A 124 -20.11 -17.27 21.31
C ASP A 124 -21.05 -16.13 21.74
N ILE A 125 -21.45 -15.25 20.81
CA ILE A 125 -22.23 -14.06 21.12
C ILE A 125 -23.71 -14.38 21.37
N GLY A 126 -24.23 -13.97 22.52
CA GLY A 126 -25.67 -14.07 22.80
C GLY A 126 -26.52 -13.27 21.81
N LEU A 127 -27.69 -13.82 21.45
CA LEU A 127 -28.61 -13.24 20.45
C LEU A 127 -28.96 -11.76 20.73
N ASN A 128 -29.13 -11.39 22.01
CA ASN A 128 -29.43 -10.01 22.41
C ASN A 128 -28.29 -9.04 22.06
N LYS A 129 -27.04 -9.44 22.33
CA LYS A 129 -25.86 -8.61 22.01
C LYS A 129 -25.67 -8.50 20.50
N LEU A 130 -25.87 -9.60 19.76
CA LEU A 130 -25.82 -9.58 18.29
C LEU A 130 -26.88 -8.66 17.68
N ALA A 131 -28.12 -8.74 18.17
CA ALA A 131 -29.20 -7.86 17.71
C ALA A 131 -28.91 -6.39 18.03
N MET A 132 -28.38 -6.11 19.21
CA MET A 132 -27.96 -4.77 19.63
C MET A 132 -26.85 -4.21 18.72
N LEU A 133 -25.77 -4.97 18.46
CA LEU A 133 -24.70 -4.56 17.56
C LEU A 133 -25.21 -4.31 16.12
N ARG A 134 -26.09 -5.17 15.62
CA ARG A 134 -26.73 -4.98 14.30
C ARG A 134 -27.55 -3.70 14.25
N ARG A 135 -28.36 -3.40 15.28
CA ARG A 135 -29.13 -2.16 15.37
C ARG A 135 -28.21 -0.93 15.40
N CYS A 136 -27.15 -0.97 16.21
CA CYS A 136 -26.16 0.11 16.28
C CYS A 136 -25.50 0.36 14.91
N GLY A 137 -25.07 -0.70 14.21
CA GLY A 137 -24.47 -0.58 12.88
C GLY A 137 -25.42 0.00 11.83
N VAL A 138 -26.67 -0.49 11.80
CA VAL A 138 -27.72 0.04 10.90
C VAL A 138 -27.98 1.52 11.18
N GLN A 139 -28.08 1.89 12.46
CA GLN A 139 -28.29 3.28 12.86
C GLN A 139 -27.11 4.18 12.46
N ALA A 140 -25.86 3.72 12.62
CA ALA A 140 -24.68 4.47 12.20
C ALA A 140 -24.65 4.71 10.68
N ILE A 141 -24.97 3.69 9.87
CA ILE A 141 -25.07 3.82 8.41
C ILE A 141 -26.13 4.86 8.04
N ARG A 142 -27.32 4.79 8.65
CA ARG A 142 -28.41 5.73 8.38
C ARG A 142 -28.11 7.16 8.78
N GLN A 143 -27.33 7.36 9.84
CA GLN A 143 -26.87 8.67 10.29
C GLN A 143 -25.72 9.23 9.44
N GLY A 144 -25.30 8.54 8.37
CA GLY A 144 -24.19 8.99 7.52
C GLY A 144 -22.82 8.93 8.21
N LYS A 145 -22.68 8.11 9.26
CA LYS A 145 -21.45 8.02 10.07
C LYS A 145 -20.48 6.93 9.59
N VAL A 146 -20.79 6.28 8.47
CA VAL A 146 -20.05 5.13 7.96
C VAL A 146 -19.64 5.40 6.51
N GLY A 147 -18.33 5.32 6.26
CA GLY A 147 -17.75 5.29 4.92
C GLY A 147 -16.92 4.02 4.71
N VAL A 148 -16.60 3.71 3.46
CA VAL A 148 -15.79 2.53 3.09
C VAL A 148 -14.56 2.98 2.33
N VAL A 149 -13.39 2.45 2.70
CA VAL A 149 -12.15 2.60 1.92
C VAL A 149 -11.85 1.28 1.19
N LEU A 150 -11.81 1.33 -0.13
CA LEU A 150 -11.41 0.20 -0.97
C LEU A 150 -9.94 0.34 -1.36
N LEU A 151 -9.10 -0.59 -0.90
CA LEU A 151 -7.67 -0.63 -1.23
C LEU A 151 -7.45 -1.35 -2.57
N ALA A 152 -7.58 -0.62 -3.68
CA ALA A 152 -7.47 -1.10 -5.05
C ALA A 152 -6.09 -0.79 -5.70
N GLY A 153 -5.04 -0.64 -4.88
CA GLY A 153 -3.69 -0.33 -5.34
C GLY A 153 -2.87 -1.51 -5.89
N GLY A 154 -3.31 -2.75 -5.60
CA GLY A 154 -2.58 -3.96 -5.94
C GLY A 154 -2.62 -4.29 -7.44
N ALA A 155 -1.44 -4.24 -8.07
CA ALA A 155 -1.26 -4.74 -9.43
C ALA A 155 -1.23 -6.28 -9.47
N ASN A 156 -1.57 -6.85 -10.62
CA ASN A 156 -1.77 -8.29 -10.78
C ASN A 156 -0.47 -9.02 -11.25
N HIS A 157 0.62 -8.88 -10.49
CA HIS A 157 1.91 -9.47 -10.86
C HIS A 157 2.11 -10.91 -10.39
N ARG A 158 1.41 -11.34 -9.32
CA ARG A 158 1.60 -12.67 -8.71
C ARG A 158 0.76 -13.79 -9.36
N PHE A 159 -0.37 -13.46 -9.98
CA PHE A 159 -1.30 -14.48 -10.51
C PHE A 159 -1.06 -14.85 -11.97
N GLY A 160 0.17 -14.69 -12.49
CA GLY A 160 0.57 -15.24 -13.79
C GLY A 160 -0.04 -14.55 -15.03
N TYR A 161 -0.88 -13.54 -14.87
CA TYR A 161 -1.34 -12.68 -15.97
C TYR A 161 -0.32 -11.58 -16.31
N GLY A 162 0.96 -11.79 -16.00
CA GLY A 162 1.99 -10.76 -15.95
C GLY A 162 2.27 -10.09 -17.29
N GLY A 163 1.68 -8.91 -17.48
CA GLY A 163 1.95 -7.98 -18.56
C GLY A 163 1.15 -6.70 -18.33
N GLU A 164 1.51 -5.60 -18.98
CA GLU A 164 0.78 -4.32 -18.86
C GLU A 164 -0.71 -4.44 -19.25
N ALA A 165 -1.07 -5.47 -20.02
CA ALA A 165 -2.44 -5.77 -20.42
C ALA A 165 -3.30 -6.45 -19.33
N ALA A 166 -2.71 -6.89 -18.21
CA ALA A 166 -3.44 -7.56 -17.16
C ALA A 166 -4.33 -6.57 -16.40
N PRO A 167 -5.63 -6.83 -16.23
CA PRO A 167 -6.44 -6.00 -15.36
C PRO A 167 -5.92 -6.09 -13.91
N PRO A 168 -5.96 -4.98 -13.14
CA PRO A 168 -5.72 -5.00 -11.70
C PRO A 168 -6.52 -6.09 -11.00
N ILE A 169 -6.05 -6.58 -9.85
CA ILE A 169 -6.69 -7.70 -9.12
C ILE A 169 -8.18 -7.43 -8.90
N GLY A 170 -8.51 -6.23 -8.44
CA GLY A 170 -9.88 -5.80 -8.20
C GLY A 170 -10.76 -5.77 -9.46
N CYS A 171 -10.15 -5.51 -10.63
CA CYS A 171 -10.83 -5.40 -11.92
C CYS A 171 -10.94 -6.73 -12.67
N ASN A 172 -10.16 -7.73 -12.28
CA ASN A 172 -10.08 -9.01 -12.97
C ASN A 172 -11.36 -9.85 -12.74
N ARG A 173 -12.16 -10.01 -13.80
CA ARG A 173 -13.41 -10.81 -13.79
C ARG A 173 -13.16 -12.32 -13.82
N SER A 174 -11.99 -12.74 -14.28
CA SER A 174 -11.63 -14.16 -14.40
C SER A 174 -11.04 -14.72 -13.11
N LEU A 175 -10.52 -13.87 -12.22
CA LEU A 175 -9.88 -14.30 -10.98
C LEU A 175 -10.84 -15.01 -10.00
N PRO A 176 -12.06 -14.52 -9.74
CA PRO A 176 -13.01 -15.20 -8.85
C PRO A 176 -13.60 -16.49 -9.46
N ARG A 177 -13.43 -16.71 -10.77
CA ARG A 177 -14.00 -17.84 -11.53
C ARG A 177 -15.49 -18.10 -11.25
N LEU A 178 -16.26 -17.03 -11.05
CA LEU A 178 -17.70 -17.11 -10.80
C LEU A 178 -18.48 -17.16 -12.11
N GLN A 179 -19.59 -17.90 -12.13
CA GLN A 179 -20.50 -17.95 -13.28
C GLN A 179 -21.09 -16.57 -13.64
N SER A 180 -21.25 -15.71 -12.64
CA SER A 180 -21.71 -14.32 -12.81
C SER A 180 -20.71 -13.43 -13.54
N ARG A 181 -19.44 -13.87 -13.69
CA ARG A 181 -18.32 -13.12 -14.29
C ARG A 181 -18.08 -11.73 -13.69
N LYS A 182 -18.51 -11.51 -12.44
CA LYS A 182 -18.30 -10.24 -11.72
C LYS A 182 -16.85 -10.13 -11.24
N SER A 183 -16.30 -8.92 -11.31
CA SER A 183 -15.00 -8.63 -10.70
C SER A 183 -15.11 -8.50 -9.18
N ILE A 184 -13.99 -8.55 -8.48
CA ILE A 184 -13.95 -8.38 -7.02
C ILE A 184 -14.51 -7.00 -6.63
N LEU A 185 -14.10 -5.94 -7.34
CA LEU A 185 -14.61 -4.59 -7.09
C LEU A 185 -16.13 -4.50 -7.26
N GLN A 186 -16.67 -5.14 -8.30
CA GLN A 186 -18.12 -5.17 -8.50
C GLN A 186 -18.83 -5.85 -7.34
N LEU A 187 -18.35 -7.02 -6.89
CA LEU A 187 -18.95 -7.73 -5.75
C LEU A 187 -18.93 -6.90 -4.46
N LEU A 188 -17.84 -6.18 -4.21
CA LEU A 188 -17.72 -5.30 -3.04
C LEU A 188 -18.70 -4.11 -3.14
N CYS A 189 -18.78 -3.46 -4.30
CA CYS A 189 -19.68 -2.33 -4.50
C CYS A 189 -21.16 -2.75 -4.40
N GLU A 190 -21.54 -3.88 -4.98
CA GLU A 190 -22.91 -4.42 -4.87
C GLU A 190 -23.30 -4.75 -3.42
N ARG A 191 -22.35 -5.21 -2.59
CA ARG A 191 -22.58 -5.38 -1.15
C ARG A 191 -22.85 -4.06 -0.46
N ILE A 192 -22.10 -3.01 -0.77
CA ILE A 192 -22.30 -1.66 -0.22
C ILE A 192 -23.71 -1.14 -0.61
N VAL A 193 -24.07 -1.26 -1.88
CA VAL A 193 -25.42 -0.88 -2.38
C VAL A 193 -26.51 -1.67 -1.65
N ARG A 194 -26.31 -2.99 -1.49
CA ARG A 194 -27.27 -3.84 -0.78
C ARG A 194 -27.41 -3.44 0.68
N MET A 195 -26.30 -3.11 1.35
CA MET A 195 -26.30 -2.65 2.74
C MET A 195 -27.04 -1.34 2.92
N GLY A 196 -26.79 -0.34 2.05
CA GLY A 196 -27.56 0.92 2.06
C GLY A 196 -29.06 0.68 1.90
N THR A 197 -29.44 -0.21 0.97
CA THR A 197 -30.84 -0.59 0.73
C THR A 197 -31.48 -1.27 1.95
N LEU A 198 -30.76 -2.19 2.60
CA LEU A 198 -31.24 -2.88 3.80
C LEU A 198 -31.44 -1.90 4.98
N CYS A 199 -30.50 -0.97 5.16
CA CYS A 199 -30.57 0.02 6.24
C CYS A 199 -31.71 1.03 6.03
N ALA A 200 -31.97 1.42 4.77
CA ALA A 200 -33.09 2.28 4.43
C ALA A 200 -34.47 1.64 4.72
N LYS A 201 -34.59 0.31 4.58
CA LYS A 201 -35.85 -0.43 4.82
C LYS A 201 -36.11 -0.78 6.29
N ALA A 202 -35.14 -0.59 7.17
CA ALA A 202 -35.22 -1.05 8.56
C ALA A 202 -36.09 -0.17 9.48
N GLU A 203 -36.76 0.88 8.97
CA GLU A 203 -37.76 1.64 9.74
C GLU A 203 -39.19 1.40 9.28
N GLU A 204 -40.06 1.19 10.26
CA GLU A 204 -41.46 1.53 10.19
C GLU A 204 -41.62 3.07 10.27
N GLN A 205 -41.76 3.70 9.10
CA GLN A 205 -42.75 4.76 8.85
C GLN A 205 -42.67 6.13 9.57
N ARG A 206 -41.63 6.48 10.36
CA ARG A 206 -41.66 7.76 11.12
C ARG A 206 -40.65 8.84 10.75
N THR A 207 -39.64 8.54 9.95
CA THR A 207 -38.69 9.56 9.46
C THR A 207 -38.54 9.45 7.96
N PRO A 208 -38.51 10.58 7.22
CA PRO A 208 -38.31 10.54 5.77
C PRO A 208 -37.01 9.78 5.50
N ALA A 209 -37.09 8.83 4.57
CA ALA A 209 -35.98 7.97 4.19
C ALA A 209 -34.86 8.83 3.61
N VAL A 210 -33.95 9.30 4.47
CA VAL A 210 -32.66 9.79 4.02
C VAL A 210 -32.04 8.61 3.29
N LYS A 211 -31.83 8.75 1.97
CA LYS A 211 -31.15 7.76 1.17
C LYS A 211 -29.79 7.54 1.81
N ALA A 212 -29.66 6.45 2.58
CA ALA A 212 -28.43 6.12 3.28
C ALA A 212 -27.39 5.77 2.22
N SER A 213 -26.70 6.78 1.72
CA SER A 213 -25.57 6.61 0.81
C SER A 213 -24.32 6.45 1.64
N ILE A 214 -23.55 5.41 1.34
CA ILE A 214 -22.30 5.10 2.03
C ILE A 214 -21.19 5.64 1.13
N PRO A 215 -20.46 6.70 1.53
CA PRO A 215 -19.34 7.20 0.75
C PRO A 215 -18.26 6.13 0.60
N VAL A 216 -17.71 6.02 -0.60
CA VAL A 216 -16.71 5.03 -0.98
C VAL A 216 -15.45 5.74 -1.47
N LEU A 217 -14.39 5.64 -0.69
CA LEU A 217 -13.06 6.12 -1.04
C LEU A 217 -12.30 4.97 -1.71
N VAL A 218 -11.97 5.10 -2.99
CA VAL A 218 -11.25 4.08 -3.76
C VAL A 218 -9.79 4.47 -3.86
N MET A 219 -8.95 3.84 -3.05
CA MET A 219 -7.50 4.03 -3.07
C MET A 219 -6.87 3.20 -4.19
N THR A 220 -6.17 3.84 -5.11
CA THR A 220 -5.45 3.17 -6.21
C THR A 220 -3.95 3.36 -6.10
N SER A 221 -3.18 2.74 -6.99
CA SER A 221 -1.80 3.15 -7.29
C SER A 221 -1.78 3.76 -8.69
N LYS A 222 -0.69 4.43 -9.07
CA LYS A 222 -0.52 4.93 -10.45
C LYS A 222 -0.75 3.85 -11.51
N LEU A 223 -0.25 2.65 -11.24
CA LEU A 223 -0.35 1.50 -12.14
C LEU A 223 -1.80 1.03 -12.30
N THR A 224 -2.65 1.22 -11.28
CA THR A 224 -4.04 0.74 -11.31
C THR A 224 -5.08 1.82 -11.54
N HIS A 225 -4.75 3.10 -11.31
CA HIS A 225 -5.71 4.20 -11.22
C HIS A 225 -6.60 4.31 -12.45
N LYS A 226 -5.99 4.55 -13.62
CA LYS A 226 -6.71 4.70 -14.89
C LYS A 226 -7.66 3.53 -15.14
N ARG A 227 -7.18 2.31 -14.96
CA ARG A 227 -7.96 1.10 -15.26
C ARG A 227 -9.12 0.87 -14.28
N VAL A 228 -8.92 1.21 -13.01
CA VAL A 228 -9.99 1.15 -11.99
C VAL A 228 -11.06 2.18 -12.30
N VAL A 229 -10.68 3.44 -12.53
CA VAL A 229 -11.63 4.53 -12.85
C VAL A 229 -12.46 4.20 -14.09
N GLU A 230 -11.79 3.82 -15.20
CA GLU A 230 -12.47 3.42 -16.44
C GLU A 230 -13.48 2.28 -16.21
N GLN A 231 -13.15 1.31 -15.36
CA GLN A 231 -14.06 0.21 -15.08
C GLN A 231 -15.28 0.66 -14.27
N PHE A 232 -15.10 1.53 -13.27
CA PHE A 232 -16.21 2.11 -12.51
C PHE A 232 -17.13 2.90 -13.44
N GLU A 233 -16.59 3.78 -14.28
CA GLU A 233 -17.37 4.58 -15.24
C GLU A 233 -18.12 3.69 -16.23
N ALA A 234 -17.44 2.73 -16.86
CA ALA A 234 -18.03 1.83 -17.85
C ALA A 234 -19.12 0.91 -17.26
N CYS A 235 -19.10 0.66 -15.95
CA CYS A 235 -20.07 -0.20 -15.26
C CYS A 235 -21.12 0.60 -14.46
N GLY A 236 -21.26 1.92 -14.71
CA GLY A 236 -22.23 2.76 -14.01
C GLY A 236 -21.99 2.80 -12.49
N HIS A 237 -20.72 2.90 -12.09
CA HIS A 237 -20.24 2.86 -10.70
C HIS A 237 -20.75 1.64 -9.91
N PHE A 238 -21.06 0.54 -10.60
CA PHE A 238 -21.62 -0.68 -10.03
C PHE A 238 -22.91 -0.44 -9.21
N GLY A 239 -23.68 0.60 -9.56
CA GLY A 239 -24.91 0.99 -8.86
C GLY A 239 -24.71 1.93 -7.66
N LEU A 240 -23.47 2.31 -7.33
CA LEU A 240 -23.21 3.39 -6.38
C LEU A 240 -23.58 4.74 -7.00
N CYS A 241 -23.87 5.74 -6.15
CA CYS A 241 -24.06 7.10 -6.64
C CYS A 241 -22.69 7.72 -6.97
N PRO A 242 -22.46 8.25 -8.19
CA PRO A 242 -21.16 8.76 -8.59
C PRO A 242 -20.60 9.85 -7.66
N GLN A 243 -21.46 10.70 -7.11
CA GLN A 243 -21.07 11.77 -6.17
C GLN A 243 -20.51 11.23 -4.83
N ASP A 244 -20.81 9.99 -4.49
CA ASP A 244 -20.38 9.34 -3.24
C ASP A 244 -19.14 8.47 -3.46
N VAL A 245 -18.60 8.42 -4.68
CA VAL A 245 -17.38 7.67 -5.01
C VAL A 245 -16.24 8.64 -5.25
N VAL A 246 -15.18 8.54 -4.46
CA VAL A 246 -13.98 9.39 -4.58
C VAL A 246 -12.78 8.51 -4.83
N PHE A 247 -12.09 8.75 -5.94
CA PHE A 247 -10.84 8.08 -6.26
C PHE A 247 -9.66 8.90 -5.76
N PHE A 248 -8.66 8.22 -5.20
CA PHE A 248 -7.41 8.85 -4.84
C PHE A 248 -6.24 7.90 -5.03
N GLU A 249 -5.11 8.44 -5.48
CA GLU A 249 -3.88 7.66 -5.65
C GLU A 249 -3.09 7.67 -4.35
N GLN A 250 -2.66 6.48 -3.93
CA GLN A 250 -1.70 6.39 -2.83
C GLN A 250 -0.33 6.91 -3.30
N PRO A 251 0.42 7.62 -2.43
CA PRO A 251 1.77 8.05 -2.75
C PRO A 251 2.71 6.84 -2.89
N VAL A 252 3.69 6.95 -3.79
CA VAL A 252 4.75 5.94 -3.95
C VAL A 252 6.05 6.51 -3.42
N GLY A 253 6.73 5.74 -2.57
CA GLY A 253 8.06 6.07 -2.08
C GLY A 253 9.16 5.64 -3.06
N PRO A 254 10.28 6.37 -3.13
CA PRO A 254 11.43 5.96 -3.93
C PRO A 254 12.13 4.74 -3.34
N LEU A 255 12.76 3.95 -4.21
CA LEU A 255 13.50 2.76 -3.83
C LEU A 255 14.97 3.12 -3.58
N LEU A 256 15.52 2.52 -2.54
CA LEU A 256 16.95 2.61 -2.19
C LEU A 256 17.59 1.23 -2.34
N SER A 257 18.84 1.22 -2.82
CA SER A 257 19.71 0.04 -2.75
C SER A 257 20.11 -0.23 -1.30
N GLU A 258 20.68 -1.40 -1.01
CA GLU A 258 21.32 -1.73 0.28
C GLU A 258 22.46 -0.77 0.70
N ALA A 259 22.95 0.07 -0.21
CA ALA A 259 23.92 1.12 0.11
C ALA A 259 23.26 2.51 0.28
N GLY A 260 21.94 2.58 0.51
CA GLY A 260 21.19 3.82 0.66
C GLY A 260 21.10 4.69 -0.61
N ARG A 261 21.39 4.14 -1.80
CA ARG A 261 21.37 4.89 -3.07
C ARG A 261 20.03 4.79 -3.77
N LEU A 262 19.52 5.91 -4.28
CA LEU A 262 18.35 5.94 -5.15
C LEU A 262 18.47 4.99 -6.33
N LEU A 263 17.45 4.14 -6.49
CA LEU A 263 17.30 3.24 -7.62
C LEU A 263 16.26 3.81 -8.60
N PRO A 264 16.68 4.20 -9.82
CA PRO A 264 15.73 4.70 -10.82
C PRO A 264 14.93 3.55 -11.42
N GLN A 265 13.65 3.77 -11.67
CA GLN A 265 12.82 2.79 -12.37
C GLN A 265 13.18 2.68 -13.87
N SER A 266 13.72 3.73 -14.48
CA SER A 266 14.09 3.79 -15.90
C SER A 266 15.26 4.74 -16.17
N LEU A 267 15.87 4.66 -17.37
CA LEU A 267 16.86 5.60 -17.90
C LEU A 267 16.18 6.97 -18.17
N GLY A 268 15.97 7.73 -17.11
CA GLY A 268 15.12 8.94 -17.09
C GLY A 268 14.59 9.26 -15.69
N GLY A 269 14.67 8.29 -14.78
CA GLY A 269 14.57 8.44 -13.32
C GLY A 269 13.26 9.03 -12.84
N GLU A 270 12.18 8.28 -13.06
CA GLU A 270 11.04 8.35 -12.15
C GLU A 270 11.45 7.62 -10.87
N PHE A 271 11.58 8.38 -9.77
CA PHE A 271 11.95 7.86 -8.45
C PHE A 271 10.76 7.89 -7.50
N ALA A 272 9.95 8.95 -7.57
CA ALA A 272 8.66 9.07 -6.90
C ALA A 272 7.87 10.16 -7.64
N GLN A 273 6.54 10.04 -7.66
CA GLN A 273 5.65 11.18 -7.86
C GLN A 273 4.36 10.95 -7.08
#